data_AF-A0A7S3YYX6-F1
#
_entry.id   AF-A0A7S3YYX6-F1
#
_cell.length_a   1.000
_cell.length_b   1.000
_cell.length_c   1.000
_cell.angle_alpha   90.00
_cell.angle_beta   90.00
_cell.angle_gamma   90.00
#
_symmetry.space_group_name_H-M   'P 1'
#
loop_
_entity.id
_entity.type
_entity.pdbx_description
1 polymer ?
#
loop_
_entity_poly.entity_id
_entity_poly.type
_entity_poly.pdbx_seq_one_letter_code
_entity_poly.pdbx_strand_id
1 'polypeptide(L)'
;FYGFMLYSALEAFILKGRGWWTFRNDKPDSARTAKKDQCTPIEYPKPDGVLTFDLLTNLQRSGTYHDDDQPSHLVVKEHMAEVPVDVSFSEYDGPEGRFCPAKVTLLRY
;
A
#
# COMPACT_ATOMS: atom_id res chain seq x y z
N PHE A 1 10.07 14.17 -6.73
CA PHE A 1 11.33 13.50 -6.34
C PHE A 1 12.53 14.44 -6.45
N TYR A 2 13.01 14.78 -7.65
CA TYR A 2 14.24 15.60 -7.83
C TYR A 2 14.23 16.96 -7.11
N GLY A 3 13.12 17.72 -7.17
CA GLY A 3 13.02 18.99 -6.47
C GLY A 3 13.17 18.85 -4.94
N PHE A 4 12.63 17.77 -4.38
CA PHE A 4 12.77 17.50 -2.94
C PHE A 4 14.18 17.04 -2.58
N MET A 5 14.88 16.30 -3.45
CA MET A 5 16.30 15.98 -3.24
C MET A 5 17.17 17.23 -3.17
N LEU A 6 16.96 18.18 -4.08
CA LEU A 6 17.68 19.46 -4.05
C LEU A 6 17.35 20.25 -2.78
N TYR A 7 16.07 20.28 -2.41
CA TYR A 7 15.64 20.93 -1.17
C TYR A 7 16.28 20.28 0.06
N SER A 8 16.32 18.95 0.15
CA SER A 8 16.95 18.23 1.25
C SER A 8 18.46 18.50 1.32
N ALA A 9 19.14 18.60 0.17
CA ALA A 9 20.55 18.99 0.16
C ALA A 9 20.75 20.43 0.67
N LEU A 10 19.93 21.38 0.22
CA LEU A 10 19.97 22.76 0.71
C LEU A 10 19.71 22.82 2.23
N GLU A 11 18.67 22.11 2.69
CA GLU A 11 18.26 22.08 4.08
C GLU A 11 19.32 21.45 4.98
N ALA A 12 19.92 20.34 4.55
CA ALA A 12 20.91 19.62 5.35
C ALA A 12 22.29 20.32 5.35
N PHE A 13 22.77 20.77 4.19
CA PHE A 13 24.15 21.27 4.06
C PHE A 13 24.27 22.77 4.32
N ILE A 14 23.27 23.57 3.95
CA ILE A 14 23.33 25.04 4.06
C ILE A 14 22.53 25.51 5.27
N LEU A 15 21.25 25.18 5.33
CA LEU A 15 20.37 25.65 6.41
C LEU A 15 20.57 24.88 7.72
N LYS A 16 21.13 23.67 7.66
CA LYS A 16 21.38 22.74 8.78
C LYS A 16 20.14 22.57 9.69
N GLY A 17 18.96 22.40 9.08
CA GLY A 17 17.69 22.28 9.81
C GLY A 17 17.17 23.55 10.47
N ARG A 18 17.79 24.72 10.24
CA ARG A 18 17.37 26.01 10.82
C ARG A 18 16.36 26.75 9.94
N GLY A 19 15.61 26.00 9.12
CA GLY A 19 14.53 26.54 8.31
C GLY A 19 13.39 27.05 9.20
N TRP A 20 12.97 28.28 8.95
CA TRP A 20 11.82 28.96 9.57
C TRP A 20 10.44 28.48 9.11
N TRP A 21 10.35 27.34 8.41
CA TRP A 21 9.08 26.76 7.98
C TRP A 21 9.03 25.25 8.24
N THR A 22 7.82 24.71 8.32
CA THR A 22 7.55 23.27 8.41
C THR A 22 6.48 22.90 7.41
N PHE A 23 6.79 21.99 6.50
CA PHE A 23 5.79 21.46 5.57
C PHE A 23 4.77 20.62 6.32
N ARG A 24 3.49 20.77 5.96
CA ARG A 24 2.38 20.03 6.54
C ARG A 24 1.76 19.15 5.47
N ASN A 25 1.34 17.96 5.86
CA ASN A 25 0.47 17.12 5.04
C ASN A 25 -0.98 17.60 5.20
N ASP A 26 -1.67 17.86 4.10
CA ASP A 26 -3.04 18.36 4.07
C ASP A 26 -4.10 17.25 4.11
N LYS A 27 -3.74 16.01 3.76
CA LYS A 27 -4.64 14.86 3.68
C LYS A 27 -3.96 13.57 4.16
N PRO A 28 -4.71 12.63 4.74
CA PRO A 28 -4.20 11.31 5.09
C PRO A 28 -3.89 10.48 3.83
N ASP A 29 -3.02 9.48 3.97
CA ASP A 29 -2.60 8.63 2.85
C ASP A 29 -3.77 7.89 2.20
N SER A 30 -4.74 7.45 3.00
CA SER A 30 -5.96 6.78 2.50
C SER A 30 -6.79 7.64 1.55
N ALA A 31 -6.69 8.98 1.65
CA ALA A 31 -7.40 9.91 0.78
C ALA A 31 -6.59 10.32 -0.48
N ARG A 32 -5.41 9.72 -0.70
CA ARG A 32 -4.56 9.99 -1.87
C ARG A 32 -4.77 8.99 -3.01
N THR A 33 -5.44 7.88 -2.76
CA THR A 33 -5.72 6.86 -3.78
C THR A 33 -6.69 7.43 -4.81
N ALA A 34 -6.29 7.42 -6.08
CA ALA A 34 -7.15 7.81 -7.19
C ALA A 34 -8.09 6.66 -7.59
N LYS A 35 -9.26 7.00 -8.14
CA LYS A 35 -10.21 6.00 -8.68
C LYS A 35 -9.59 5.25 -9.85
N LYS A 36 -10.02 4.01 -10.08
CA LYS A 36 -9.45 3.15 -11.13
C LYS A 36 -9.54 3.79 -12.53
N ASP A 37 -10.63 4.51 -12.81
CA ASP A 37 -10.86 5.17 -14.11
C ASP A 37 -9.94 6.36 -14.38
N GLN A 38 -9.23 6.85 -13.35
CA GLN A 38 -8.26 7.95 -13.46
C GLN A 38 -6.82 7.45 -13.58
N CYS A 39 -6.62 6.13 -13.55
CA CYS A 39 -5.31 5.49 -13.51
C CYS A 39 -5.13 4.56 -14.72
N THR A 40 -3.88 4.41 -15.16
CA THR A 40 -3.51 3.37 -16.12
C THR A 40 -3.03 2.13 -15.37
N PRO A 41 -3.53 0.92 -15.70
CA PRO A 41 -3.01 -0.31 -15.12
C PRO A 41 -1.50 -0.45 -15.33
N ILE A 42 -0.80 -0.89 -14.29
CA ILE A 42 0.64 -1.17 -14.35
C ILE A 42 0.84 -2.65 -14.65
N GLU A 43 1.53 -2.95 -15.75
CA GLU A 43 1.94 -4.31 -16.09
C GLU A 43 3.23 -4.67 -15.36
N TYR A 44 3.11 -5.51 -14.32
CA TYR A 44 4.27 -6.06 -13.63
C TYR A 44 4.77 -7.33 -14.34
N PRO A 45 6.08 -7.44 -14.63
CA PRO A 45 6.63 -8.67 -15.20
C PRO A 45 6.45 -9.84 -14.24
N LYS A 46 6.32 -11.04 -14.79
CA LYS A 46 6.27 -12.26 -13.99
C LYS A 46 7.59 -12.48 -13.24
N PRO A 47 7.56 -13.02 -12.01
CA PRO A 47 8.76 -13.33 -11.26
C PRO A 47 9.62 -14.39 -11.98
N ASP A 48 10.93 -14.24 -11.89
CA ASP A 48 11.94 -15.09 -12.56
C ASP A 48 12.41 -16.29 -11.70
N GLY A 49 12.07 -16.32 -10.41
CA GLY A 49 12.45 -17.37 -9.46
C GLY A 49 13.91 -17.31 -8.98
N VAL A 50 14.68 -16.29 -9.36
CA VAL A 50 16.10 -16.11 -8.99
C VAL A 50 16.31 -14.78 -8.26
N LEU A 51 15.94 -13.67 -8.88
CA LEU A 51 15.98 -12.33 -8.30
C LEU A 51 14.60 -11.88 -7.81
N THR A 52 13.56 -12.30 -8.52
CA THR A 52 12.16 -11.96 -8.24
C THR A 52 11.35 -13.22 -8.00
N PHE A 53 10.48 -13.19 -7.00
CA PHE A 53 9.71 -14.36 -6.56
C PHE A 53 8.23 -14.00 -6.50
N ASP A 54 7.38 -15.00 -6.64
CA ASP A 54 5.97 -14.81 -6.39
C ASP A 54 5.70 -14.53 -4.90
N LEU A 55 4.53 -13.94 -4.63
CA LEU A 55 4.16 -13.47 -3.31
C LEU A 55 4.08 -14.60 -2.26
N LEU A 56 3.64 -15.81 -2.65
CA LEU A 56 3.48 -16.91 -1.71
C LEU A 56 4.83 -17.52 -1.32
N THR A 57 5.75 -17.63 -2.29
CA THR A 57 7.14 -18.01 -2.01
C THR A 57 7.80 -17.02 -1.03
N ASN A 58 7.56 -15.72 -1.19
CA ASN A 58 8.06 -14.70 -0.26
C ASN A 58 7.39 -14.79 1.11
N LEU A 59 6.07 -15.01 1.15
CA LEU A 59 5.32 -15.17 2.40
C LEU A 59 5.85 -16.36 3.21
N GLN A 60 6.08 -17.51 2.56
CA GLN A 60 6.67 -18.69 3.22
C GLN A 60 8.05 -18.38 3.82
N ARG A 61 8.89 -17.61 3.11
CA ARG A 61 10.23 -17.23 3.60
C ARG A 61 10.21 -16.30 4.80
N SER A 62 9.11 -15.58 5.04
CA SER A 62 8.96 -14.77 6.25
C SER A 62 8.87 -15.59 7.53
N GLY A 63 8.50 -16.88 7.43
CA GLY A 63 8.24 -17.74 8.60
C GLY A 63 6.99 -17.33 9.40
N THR A 64 6.12 -16.47 8.84
CA THR A 64 4.89 -16.07 9.51
C THR A 64 3.92 -17.25 9.62
N TYR A 65 3.28 -17.39 10.78
CA TYR A 65 2.32 -18.45 11.06
C TYR A 65 1.27 -17.95 12.05
N HIS A 66 0.05 -18.46 11.89
CA HIS A 66 -1.12 -18.22 12.72
C HIS A 66 -1.77 -19.59 12.94
N ASP A 67 -2.24 -19.88 14.16
CA ASP A 67 -3.14 -21.01 14.41
C ASP A 67 -4.42 -20.84 13.56
N ASP A 68 -4.88 -21.93 12.95
CA ASP A 68 -6.03 -21.95 12.03
C ASP A 68 -7.35 -21.69 12.77
N ASP A 69 -7.43 -22.04 14.05
CA ASP A 69 -8.65 -21.89 14.88
C ASP A 69 -8.77 -20.51 15.55
N GLN A 70 -7.83 -19.58 15.29
CA GLN A 70 -7.92 -18.22 15.82
C GLN A 70 -8.83 -17.34 14.95
N PRO A 71 -9.61 -16.42 15.54
CA PRO A 71 -10.43 -15.49 14.76
C PRO A 71 -9.54 -14.56 13.93
N SER A 72 -10.04 -14.14 12.74
CA SER A 72 -9.35 -13.16 11.91
C SER A 72 -9.11 -11.87 12.70
N HIS A 73 -7.84 -11.45 12.77
CA HIS A 73 -7.44 -10.19 13.40
C HIS A 73 -7.58 -8.99 12.44
N LEU A 74 -7.85 -9.23 11.16
CA LEU A 74 -8.25 -8.20 10.20
C LEU A 74 -9.78 -8.15 10.19
N VAL A 75 -10.33 -7.14 10.87
CA VAL A 75 -11.77 -7.00 11.09
C VAL A 75 -12.30 -5.82 10.28
N VAL A 76 -13.26 -6.08 9.41
CA VAL A 76 -14.11 -5.05 8.81
C VAL A 76 -15.17 -4.68 9.83
N LYS A 77 -15.40 -3.38 10.04
CA LYS A 77 -16.47 -2.92 10.94
C LYS A 77 -17.80 -3.45 10.41
N GLU A 78 -18.64 -3.98 11.29
CA GLU A 78 -19.94 -4.59 10.92
C GLU A 78 -20.78 -3.69 10.01
N HIS A 79 -20.92 -2.42 10.36
CA HIS A 79 -21.68 -1.43 9.57
C HIS A 79 -21.00 -1.02 8.24
N MET A 80 -19.83 -1.58 7.92
CA MET A 80 -19.05 -1.35 6.70
C MET A 80 -18.79 -2.66 5.94
N ALA A 81 -19.53 -3.75 6.25
CA ALA A 81 -19.32 -5.06 5.64
C ALA A 81 -19.38 -5.04 4.09
N GLU A 82 -20.20 -4.15 3.52
CA GLU A 82 -20.38 -3.99 2.06
C GLU A 82 -19.29 -3.13 1.40
N VAL A 83 -18.55 -2.30 2.17
CA VAL A 83 -17.59 -1.31 1.64
C VAL A 83 -16.48 -1.94 0.78
N PRO A 84 -15.90 -3.11 1.11
CA PRO A 84 -14.90 -3.75 0.26
C PRO A 84 -15.40 -4.05 -1.16
N VAL A 85 -16.66 -4.48 -1.32
CA VAL A 85 -17.27 -4.76 -2.64
C VAL A 85 -17.70 -3.47 -3.32
N ASP A 86 -18.56 -2.73 -2.63
CA ASP A 86 -19.34 -1.63 -3.23
C ASP A 86 -18.50 -0.39 -3.48
N VAL A 87 -17.41 -0.22 -2.74
CA VAL A 87 -16.55 0.95 -2.83
C VAL A 87 -15.12 0.55 -3.22
N SER A 88 -14.46 -0.29 -2.42
CA SER A 88 -13.04 -0.61 -2.64
C SER A 88 -12.82 -1.27 -4.01
N PHE A 89 -13.58 -2.32 -4.31
CA PHE A 89 -13.51 -2.99 -5.61
C PHE A 89 -14.12 -2.16 -6.73
N SER A 90 -15.34 -1.67 -6.53
CA SER A 90 -16.08 -0.98 -7.60
C SER A 90 -15.42 0.33 -8.05
N GLU A 91 -14.93 1.17 -7.13
CA GLU A 91 -14.33 2.48 -7.45
C GLU A 91 -12.80 2.45 -7.58
N TYR A 92 -12.12 1.61 -6.80
CA TYR A 92 -10.65 1.60 -6.69
C TYR A 92 -9.99 0.31 -7.18
N ASP A 93 -10.77 -0.64 -7.69
CA ASP A 93 -10.28 -1.94 -8.17
C ASP A 93 -9.59 -2.79 -7.09
N GLY A 94 -10.06 -2.68 -5.84
CA GLY A 94 -9.61 -3.53 -4.73
C GLY A 94 -8.12 -3.36 -4.41
N PRO A 95 -7.66 -2.15 -4.03
CA PRO A 95 -6.24 -1.88 -3.76
C PRO A 95 -5.65 -2.78 -2.68
N GLU A 96 -6.47 -3.30 -1.76
CA GLU A 96 -6.07 -4.27 -0.73
C GLU A 96 -5.52 -5.58 -1.30
N GLY A 97 -5.92 -5.98 -2.50
CA GLY A 97 -5.33 -7.13 -3.19
C GLY A 97 -3.91 -6.87 -3.69
N ARG A 98 -3.46 -5.61 -3.72
CA ARG A 98 -2.16 -5.18 -4.29
C ARG A 98 -1.21 -4.62 -3.24
N PHE A 99 -1.69 -3.81 -2.29
CA PHE A 99 -0.82 -3.28 -1.23
C PHE A 99 -0.51 -4.32 -0.16
N CYS A 100 -1.33 -5.38 -0.01
CA CYS A 100 -1.11 -6.41 1.00
C CYS A 100 0.10 -7.27 0.61
N PRO A 101 1.20 -7.24 1.39
CA PRO A 101 2.41 -8.01 1.07
C PRO A 101 2.27 -9.52 1.35
N ALA A 102 1.14 -9.94 1.93
CA ALA A 102 0.88 -11.32 2.33
C ALA A 102 -0.35 -11.93 1.62
N LYS A 103 -0.99 -11.20 0.70
CA LYS A 103 -2.15 -11.67 -0.06
C LYS A 103 -3.34 -12.16 0.80
N VAL A 104 -3.50 -11.59 1.99
CA VAL A 104 -4.56 -12.00 2.95
C VAL A 104 -5.94 -11.56 2.46
N THR A 105 -6.01 -10.37 1.88
CA THR A 105 -7.21 -9.78 1.27
C THR A 105 -7.38 -10.28 -0.17
N LEU A 106 -7.65 -11.58 -0.30
CA LEU A 106 -8.14 -12.16 -1.54
C LEU A 106 -9.65 -12.00 -1.59
N LEU A 107 -10.11 -11.05 -2.40
CA LEU A 107 -11.52 -10.91 -2.77
C LEU A 107 -11.93 -12.17 -3.56
N ARG A 108 -12.43 -13.19 -2.86
CA ARG A 108 -13.28 -14.22 -3.45
C ARG A 108 -14.70 -13.63 -3.48
N TYR A 109 -15.03 -12.94 -4.56
CA TYR A 109 -16.42 -12.64 -4.91
C TYR A 109 -16.80 -13.52 -6.09
#